data_AF-A0A497D170-F1
#
_entry.id   AF-A0A497D170-F1
#
_cell.length_a   1.000
_cell.length_b   1.000
_cell.length_c   1.000
_cell.angle_alpha   90.00
_cell.angle_beta   90.00
_cell.angle_gamma   90.00
#
_symmetry.space_group_name_H-M   'P 1'
#
loop_
_entity.id
_entity.type
_entity.pdbx_description
1 polymer ?
#
loop_
_entity_poly.entity_id
_entity_poly.type
_entity_poly.pdbx_seq_one_letter_code
_entity_poly.pdbx_strand_id
1 'polypeptide(L)'
;LVLTEKYFDGIVPPVTELDEEAKATLEAMKLFPGKIAQSLDRYRFREALSELMNLARLGNKYLTDSEPWKVIKTDEDKVKTILNVSLQIVANLAVLSEPFLPFTATKLQKMLGMEKPVWADAGNTELIKPGHKLNKPELLFERIEDKEVEAQVQRLLDTKKENEQAVSAKPAKEEITFDDFMKTDIRTGTILEAEKVPKTKKLLKLKIDTGIDQRIVVSGIAEYYEPEKIIGQKVCILVNLAPRKLRGIESQGMILMAEDADGKLCFVAPTEDFMDGSEVK
;
A
#
# COMPACT_ATOMS: atom_id res chain seq x y z
N LEU A 1 14.60 -17.86 -27.20
CA LEU A 1 13.31 -18.47 -26.79
C LEU A 1 12.37 -18.63 -27.99
N VAL A 2 11.63 -17.62 -28.45
CA VAL A 2 10.64 -17.79 -29.56
C VAL A 2 11.28 -18.29 -30.87
N LEU A 3 12.41 -17.70 -31.28
CA LEU A 3 13.11 -18.16 -32.50
C LEU A 3 13.69 -19.57 -32.34
N THR A 4 14.15 -19.93 -31.14
CA THR A 4 14.62 -21.28 -30.82
C THR A 4 13.49 -22.30 -30.89
N GLU A 5 12.32 -21.96 -30.35
CA GLU A 5 11.09 -22.76 -30.47
C GLU A 5 10.72 -22.97 -31.95
N LYS A 6 10.77 -21.89 -32.74
CA LYS A 6 10.38 -21.90 -34.15
C LYS A 6 11.32 -22.70 -35.05
N TYR A 7 12.63 -22.61 -34.85
CA TYR A 7 13.62 -23.16 -35.79
C TYR A 7 14.23 -24.49 -35.34
N PHE A 8 14.25 -24.76 -34.04
CA PHE A 8 14.94 -25.91 -33.46
C PHE A 8 14.08 -26.63 -32.41
N ASP A 9 12.75 -26.51 -32.51
CA ASP A 9 11.78 -27.12 -31.60
C ASP A 9 12.11 -26.86 -30.12
N GLY A 10 12.64 -25.68 -29.79
CA GLY A 10 12.98 -25.30 -28.42
C GLY A 10 14.17 -26.07 -27.84
N ILE A 11 14.91 -26.80 -28.67
CA ILE A 11 16.17 -27.45 -28.30
C ILE A 11 17.30 -26.43 -28.49
N VAL A 12 18.16 -26.31 -27.48
CA VAL A 12 19.30 -25.39 -27.53
C VAL A 12 20.29 -25.88 -28.59
N PRO A 13 20.56 -25.09 -29.64
CA PRO A 13 21.38 -25.55 -30.74
C PRO A 13 22.87 -25.62 -30.34
N PRO A 14 23.65 -26.56 -30.91
CA PRO A 14 25.10 -26.61 -30.72
C PRO A 14 25.79 -25.43 -31.40
N VAL A 15 26.92 -25.01 -30.85
CA VAL A 15 27.78 -23.98 -31.46
C VAL A 15 28.88 -24.69 -32.23
N THR A 16 28.91 -24.51 -33.55
CA THR A 16 29.96 -25.09 -34.41
C THR A 16 31.19 -24.18 -34.43
N GLU A 17 30.98 -22.88 -34.64
CA GLU A 17 32.02 -21.86 -34.65
C GLU A 17 31.51 -20.56 -34.04
N LEU A 18 32.36 -19.89 -33.26
CA LEU A 18 32.11 -18.54 -32.75
C LEU A 18 32.80 -17.55 -33.68
N ASP A 19 32.03 -16.73 -34.38
CA ASP A 19 32.58 -15.59 -35.11
C ASP A 19 33.07 -14.48 -34.16
N GLU A 20 33.80 -13.52 -34.70
CA GLU A 20 34.39 -12.43 -33.90
C GLU A 20 33.33 -11.60 -33.16
N GLU A 21 32.14 -11.44 -33.75
CA GLU A 21 31.02 -10.72 -33.14
C GLU A 21 30.43 -11.49 -31.95
N ALA A 22 30.22 -12.80 -32.10
CA ALA A 22 29.78 -13.69 -31.03
C ALA A 22 30.78 -13.69 -29.87
N LYS A 23 32.09 -13.81 -30.17
CA LYS A 23 33.15 -13.74 -29.15
C LYS A 23 33.12 -12.41 -28.40
N ALA A 24 33.11 -11.28 -29.13
CA ALA A 24 33.08 -9.96 -28.52
C ALA A 24 31.84 -9.75 -27.65
N THR A 25 30.69 -10.27 -28.07
CA THR A 25 29.43 -10.20 -27.31
C THR A 25 29.51 -11.00 -26.01
N LEU A 26 30.02 -12.23 -26.05
CA LEU A 26 30.20 -13.06 -24.86
C LEU A 26 31.22 -12.44 -23.88
N GLU A 27 32.31 -11.88 -24.38
CA GLU A 27 33.30 -11.18 -23.53
C GLU A 27 32.70 -9.92 -22.88
N ALA A 28 31.89 -9.15 -23.61
CA ALA A 28 31.18 -8.00 -23.03
C ALA A 28 30.17 -8.44 -21.96
N MET A 29 29.44 -9.54 -22.20
CA MET A 29 28.47 -10.13 -21.27
C MET A 29 29.13 -10.49 -19.92
N LYS A 30 30.32 -11.11 -19.95
CA LYS A 30 31.08 -11.53 -18.75
C LYS A 30 31.36 -10.41 -17.75
N LEU A 31 31.37 -9.15 -18.21
CA LEU A 31 31.69 -8.00 -17.36
C LEU A 31 30.50 -7.49 -16.54
N PHE A 32 29.27 -7.79 -16.94
CA PHE A 32 28.06 -7.24 -16.29
C PHE A 32 27.86 -7.67 -14.83
N PRO A 33 28.06 -8.94 -14.44
CA PRO A 33 27.94 -9.35 -13.04
C PRO A 33 28.80 -8.49 -12.11
N GLY A 34 30.06 -8.24 -12.50
CA GLY A 34 30.99 -7.41 -11.73
C GLY A 34 30.57 -5.93 -11.66
N LYS A 35 30.11 -5.35 -12.78
CA LYS A 35 29.60 -3.96 -12.80
C LYS A 35 28.37 -3.76 -11.93
N ILE A 36 27.42 -4.71 -11.99
CA ILE A 36 26.19 -4.67 -11.20
C ILE A 36 26.53 -4.87 -9.72
N ALA A 37 27.34 -5.88 -9.38
CA ALA A 37 27.77 -6.15 -8.00
C ALA A 37 28.47 -4.93 -7.38
N GLN A 38 29.45 -4.34 -8.08
CA GLN A 38 30.15 -3.15 -7.60
C GLN A 38 29.20 -1.97 -7.31
N SER A 39 28.15 -1.81 -8.11
CA SER A 39 27.16 -0.76 -7.90
C SER A 39 26.25 -1.08 -6.71
N LEU A 40 25.84 -2.34 -6.54
CA LEU A 40 25.06 -2.80 -5.39
C LEU A 40 25.83 -2.67 -4.07
N ASP A 41 27.11 -3.07 -4.04
CA ASP A 41 27.99 -2.95 -2.87
C ASP A 41 28.17 -1.50 -2.39
N ARG A 42 28.00 -0.55 -3.31
CA ARG A 42 28.09 0.90 -3.04
C ARG A 42 26.72 1.57 -2.88
N TYR A 43 25.64 0.78 -2.78
CA TYR A 43 24.27 1.27 -2.66
C TYR A 43 23.79 2.14 -3.85
N ARG A 44 24.39 1.98 -5.03
CA ARG A 44 24.05 2.70 -6.26
C ARG A 44 23.01 1.92 -7.08
N PHE A 45 21.82 1.73 -6.53
CA PHE A 45 20.78 0.86 -7.12
C PHE A 45 20.32 1.28 -8.52
N ARG A 46 20.20 2.59 -8.79
CA ARG A 46 19.81 3.10 -10.11
C ARG A 46 20.85 2.77 -11.18
N GLU A 47 22.13 2.88 -10.84
CA GLU A 47 23.24 2.52 -11.73
C GLU A 47 23.26 1.01 -11.95
N ALA A 48 23.13 0.21 -10.88
CA ALA A 48 23.06 -1.25 -10.96
C ALA A 48 21.94 -1.73 -11.88
N LEU A 49 20.73 -1.16 -11.75
CA LEU A 49 19.59 -1.44 -12.63
C LEU A 49 19.86 -0.99 -14.08
N SER A 50 20.51 0.17 -14.27
CA SER A 50 20.91 0.62 -15.61
C SER A 50 21.90 -0.34 -16.28
N GLU A 51 22.84 -0.92 -15.52
CA GLU A 51 23.77 -1.93 -16.03
C GLU A 51 23.05 -3.25 -16.41
N LEU A 52 22.06 -3.68 -15.63
CA LEU A 52 21.18 -4.80 -16.03
C LEU A 52 20.48 -4.49 -17.36
N MET A 53 19.94 -3.28 -17.53
CA MET A 53 19.31 -2.85 -18.78
C MET A 53 20.31 -2.74 -19.94
N ASN A 54 21.58 -2.42 -19.67
CA ASN A 54 22.64 -2.43 -20.67
C ASN A 54 22.94 -3.85 -21.18
N LEU A 55 22.91 -4.86 -20.31
CA LEU A 55 23.01 -6.27 -20.73
C LEU A 55 21.84 -6.66 -21.65
N ALA A 56 20.62 -6.26 -21.32
CA ALA A 56 19.46 -6.49 -22.19
C ALA A 56 19.61 -5.78 -23.56
N ARG A 57 20.14 -4.55 -23.55
CA ARG A 57 20.45 -3.80 -24.79
C ARG A 57 21.54 -4.48 -25.62
N LEU A 58 22.57 -5.04 -25.00
CA LEU A 58 23.61 -5.82 -25.68
C LEU A 58 22.99 -7.02 -26.42
N GLY A 59 22.15 -7.80 -25.75
CA GLY A 59 21.46 -8.95 -26.36
C GLY A 59 20.55 -8.55 -27.52
N ASN A 60 19.77 -7.49 -27.36
CA ASN A 60 18.91 -6.98 -28.44
C ASN A 60 19.73 -6.50 -29.64
N LYS A 61 20.84 -5.80 -29.40
CA LYS A 61 21.74 -5.34 -30.47
C LYS A 61 22.31 -6.53 -31.24
N TYR A 62 22.91 -7.49 -30.55
CA TYR A 62 23.48 -8.68 -31.17
C TYR A 62 22.45 -9.45 -32.01
N LEU A 63 21.27 -9.71 -31.46
CA LEU A 63 20.21 -10.43 -32.17
C LEU A 63 19.70 -9.66 -33.40
N THR A 64 19.63 -8.32 -33.30
CA THR A 64 19.17 -7.46 -34.39
C THR A 64 20.21 -7.35 -35.50
N ASP A 65 21.46 -7.07 -35.16
CA ASP A 65 22.55 -6.92 -36.13
C ASP A 65 22.83 -8.25 -36.86
N SER A 66 22.65 -9.39 -36.17
CA SER A 66 22.81 -10.73 -36.73
C SER A 66 21.65 -11.21 -37.62
N GLU A 67 20.48 -10.56 -37.56
CA GLU A 67 19.27 -10.87 -38.35
C GLU A 67 18.99 -12.38 -38.61
N PRO A 68 18.90 -13.25 -37.58
CA PRO A 68 18.80 -14.70 -37.76
C PRO A 68 17.60 -15.15 -38.59
N TRP A 69 16.51 -14.37 -38.62
CA TRP A 69 15.33 -14.62 -39.45
C TRP A 69 15.60 -14.50 -40.96
N LYS A 70 16.66 -13.79 -41.37
CA LYS A 70 17.15 -13.75 -42.75
C LYS A 70 18.19 -14.84 -42.98
N VAL A 71 19.16 -14.95 -42.09
CA VAL A 71 20.32 -15.85 -42.21
C VAL A 71 19.91 -17.33 -42.23
N ILE A 72 18.81 -17.70 -41.58
CA ILE A 72 18.30 -19.09 -41.56
C ILE A 72 18.03 -19.67 -42.95
N LYS A 73 17.85 -18.82 -43.97
CA LYS A 73 17.63 -19.25 -45.37
C LYS A 73 18.91 -19.63 -46.09
N THR A 74 20.07 -19.23 -45.58
CA THR A 74 21.37 -19.34 -46.26
C THR A 74 22.40 -20.11 -45.44
N ASP A 75 22.39 -19.97 -44.12
CA ASP A 75 23.38 -20.53 -43.22
C ASP A 75 22.73 -20.90 -41.88
N GLU A 76 22.29 -22.15 -41.77
CA GLU A 76 21.66 -22.66 -40.55
C GLU A 76 22.65 -22.72 -39.37
N ASP A 77 23.91 -23.07 -39.62
CA ASP A 77 24.93 -23.22 -38.59
C ASP A 77 25.29 -21.88 -37.95
N LYS A 78 25.33 -20.80 -38.73
CA LYS A 78 25.45 -19.44 -38.18
C LYS A 78 24.25 -19.09 -37.28
N VAL A 79 23.03 -19.47 -37.66
CA VAL A 79 21.84 -19.22 -36.82
C VAL A 79 21.91 -20.03 -35.52
N LYS A 80 22.43 -21.25 -35.53
CA LYS A 80 22.68 -22.04 -34.32
C LYS A 80 23.58 -21.27 -33.35
N THR A 81 24.69 -20.71 -33.83
CA THR A 81 25.58 -19.86 -33.02
C THR A 81 24.85 -18.63 -32.48
N ILE A 82 24.16 -17.86 -33.34
CA ILE A 82 23.45 -16.64 -32.94
C ILE A 82 22.43 -16.92 -31.84
N LEU A 83 21.62 -17.97 -32.00
CA LEU A 83 20.59 -18.31 -31.02
C LEU A 83 21.18 -18.87 -29.73
N ASN A 84 22.27 -19.64 -29.80
CA ASN A 84 22.94 -20.12 -28.60
C ASN A 84 23.49 -18.94 -27.78
N VAL A 85 24.25 -18.02 -28.40
CA VAL A 85 24.79 -16.82 -27.73
C VAL A 85 23.66 -15.98 -27.14
N SER A 86 22.59 -15.77 -27.89
CA SER A 86 21.40 -15.04 -27.40
C SER A 86 20.76 -15.73 -26.19
N LEU A 87 20.71 -17.05 -26.15
CA LEU A 87 20.20 -17.81 -25.00
C LEU A 87 21.12 -17.68 -23.79
N GLN A 88 22.44 -17.64 -23.95
CA GLN A 88 23.37 -17.40 -22.83
C GLN A 88 23.16 -16.01 -22.22
N ILE A 89 22.94 -14.98 -23.05
CA ILE A 89 22.62 -13.63 -22.57
C ILE A 89 21.31 -13.63 -21.78
N VAL A 90 20.28 -14.32 -22.28
CA VAL A 90 18.99 -14.45 -21.60
C VAL A 90 19.11 -15.23 -20.28
N ALA A 91 19.94 -16.27 -20.24
CA ALA A 91 20.25 -17.00 -18.99
C ALA A 91 20.94 -16.10 -17.97
N ASN A 92 21.91 -15.29 -18.40
CA ASN A 92 22.58 -14.32 -17.54
C ASN A 92 21.62 -13.25 -17.02
N LEU A 93 20.70 -12.75 -17.85
CA LEU A 93 19.63 -11.84 -17.42
C LEU A 93 18.72 -12.51 -16.38
N ALA A 94 18.41 -13.80 -16.52
CA ALA A 94 17.59 -14.55 -15.59
C ALA A 94 18.22 -14.66 -14.19
N VAL A 95 19.55 -14.68 -14.09
CA VAL A 95 20.28 -14.64 -12.82
C VAL A 95 20.37 -13.21 -12.28
N LEU A 96 20.85 -12.28 -13.12
CA LEU A 96 21.20 -10.92 -12.69
C LEU A 96 19.97 -10.04 -12.39
N SER A 97 18.79 -10.39 -12.91
CA SER A 97 17.55 -9.64 -12.65
C SER A 97 16.92 -9.95 -11.30
N GLU A 98 17.31 -11.02 -10.61
CA GLU A 98 16.70 -11.46 -9.34
C GLU A 98 16.63 -10.35 -8.27
N PRO A 99 17.68 -9.54 -8.02
CA PRO A 99 17.62 -8.48 -7.00
C PRO A 99 16.66 -7.33 -7.33
N PHE A 100 16.23 -7.21 -8.59
CA PHE A 100 15.41 -6.10 -9.08
C PHE A 100 13.99 -6.53 -9.44
N LEU A 101 13.84 -7.72 -10.04
CA LEU A 101 12.62 -8.25 -10.62
C LEU A 101 12.50 -9.76 -10.30
N PRO A 102 12.35 -10.15 -9.01
CA PRO A 102 12.43 -11.56 -8.59
C PRO A 102 11.40 -12.47 -9.29
N PHE A 103 10.19 -11.96 -9.50
CA PHE A 103 9.12 -12.71 -10.18
C PHE A 103 9.42 -12.91 -11.67
N THR A 104 9.94 -11.87 -12.34
CA THR A 104 10.34 -11.95 -13.75
C THR A 104 11.55 -12.87 -13.92
N ALA A 105 12.53 -12.77 -13.02
CA ALA A 105 13.70 -13.64 -12.99
C ALA A 105 13.26 -15.11 -12.89
N THR A 106 12.41 -15.44 -11.92
CA THR A 106 11.84 -16.79 -11.74
C THR A 106 11.09 -17.26 -12.97
N LYS A 107 10.26 -16.39 -13.56
CA LYS A 107 9.51 -16.69 -14.79
C LYS A 107 10.44 -17.00 -15.96
N LEU A 108 11.52 -16.24 -16.11
CA LEU A 108 12.51 -16.44 -17.16
C LEU A 108 13.34 -17.73 -16.94
N GLN A 109 13.78 -17.98 -15.71
CA GLN A 109 14.46 -19.23 -15.33
C GLN A 109 13.59 -20.45 -15.63
N LYS A 110 12.28 -20.37 -15.35
CA LYS A 110 11.32 -21.43 -15.71
C LYS A 110 11.24 -21.63 -17.22
N MET A 111 11.17 -20.59 -18.04
CA MET A 111 11.18 -20.72 -19.51
C MET A 111 12.45 -21.37 -20.03
N LEU A 112 13.59 -21.04 -19.40
CA LEU A 112 14.89 -21.62 -19.76
C LEU A 112 15.09 -23.03 -19.22
N GLY A 113 14.25 -23.49 -18.29
CA GLY A 113 14.41 -24.79 -17.63
C GLY A 113 15.65 -24.85 -16.75
N MET A 114 16.01 -23.73 -16.11
CA MET A 114 17.17 -23.66 -15.20
C MET A 114 16.77 -24.09 -13.78
N GLU A 115 17.61 -24.91 -13.15
CA GLU A 115 17.42 -25.29 -11.75
C GLU A 115 18.20 -24.34 -10.83
N LYS A 116 17.48 -23.40 -10.21
CA LYS A 116 17.97 -22.51 -9.14
C LYS A 116 19.38 -21.92 -9.38
N PRO A 117 19.57 -21.13 -10.44
CA PRO A 117 20.86 -20.50 -10.66
C PRO A 117 21.20 -19.53 -9.53
N VAL A 118 22.48 -19.40 -9.22
CA VAL A 118 22.99 -18.47 -8.21
C VAL A 118 23.81 -17.36 -8.87
N TRP A 119 24.01 -16.26 -8.16
CA TRP A 119 24.79 -15.12 -8.65
C TRP A 119 26.18 -15.51 -9.19
N ALA A 120 26.83 -16.49 -8.56
CA ALA A 120 28.15 -16.99 -8.96
C ALA A 120 28.16 -17.63 -10.36
N ASP A 121 27.01 -18.05 -10.88
CA ASP A 121 26.87 -18.59 -12.23
C ASP A 121 26.85 -17.47 -13.29
N ALA A 122 26.56 -16.23 -12.90
CA ALA A 122 26.50 -15.11 -13.83
C ALA A 122 27.88 -14.79 -14.44
N GLY A 123 27.88 -14.44 -15.72
CA GLY A 123 29.06 -14.30 -16.57
C GLY A 123 29.42 -15.60 -17.31
N ASN A 124 28.89 -16.76 -16.90
CA ASN A 124 29.14 -18.01 -17.60
C ASN A 124 28.48 -18.01 -19.00
N THR A 125 29.20 -18.55 -19.98
CA THR A 125 28.77 -18.70 -21.38
C THR A 125 28.19 -20.08 -21.68
N GLU A 126 28.06 -20.94 -20.67
CA GLU A 126 27.56 -22.31 -20.79
C GLU A 126 26.45 -22.62 -19.77
N LEU A 127 25.66 -21.60 -19.40
CA LEU A 127 24.54 -21.74 -18.44
C LEU A 127 23.46 -22.67 -18.98
N ILE A 128 23.27 -22.71 -20.30
CA ILE A 128 22.34 -23.59 -20.96
C ILE A 128 23.09 -24.38 -22.02
N LYS A 129 23.19 -25.70 -21.82
CA LYS A 129 23.98 -26.58 -22.68
C LYS A 129 23.26 -26.89 -24.00
N PRO A 130 23.99 -27.11 -25.10
CA PRO A 130 23.42 -27.69 -26.31
C PRO A 130 22.63 -28.97 -26.04
N GLY A 131 21.51 -29.15 -26.75
CA GLY A 131 20.62 -30.30 -26.56
C GLY A 131 19.62 -30.15 -25.40
N HIS A 132 19.78 -29.14 -24.54
CA HIS A 132 18.81 -28.85 -23.48
C HIS A 132 17.47 -28.40 -24.07
N LYS A 133 16.36 -28.90 -23.51
CA LYS A 133 14.99 -28.58 -23.95
C LYS A 133 14.45 -27.41 -23.14
N LEU A 134 14.13 -26.32 -23.82
CA LEU A 134 13.49 -25.14 -23.24
C LEU A 134 12.00 -25.41 -22.98
N ASN A 135 11.45 -24.70 -22.00
CA ASN A 135 10.01 -24.69 -21.75
C ASN A 135 9.31 -23.70 -22.68
N LYS A 136 7.98 -23.80 -22.73
CA LYS A 136 7.15 -22.94 -23.60
C LYS A 136 7.39 -21.45 -23.28
N PRO A 137 7.73 -20.61 -24.29
CA PRO A 137 7.85 -19.17 -24.10
C PRO A 137 6.51 -18.53 -23.73
N GLU A 138 6.53 -17.57 -22.81
CA GLU A 138 5.39 -16.71 -22.47
C GLU A 138 5.83 -15.24 -22.43
N LEU A 139 4.87 -14.31 -22.42
CA LEU A 139 5.16 -12.89 -22.29
C LEU A 139 5.73 -12.58 -20.89
N LEU A 140 6.88 -11.90 -20.84
CA LEU A 140 7.48 -11.47 -19.56
C LEU A 140 6.78 -10.24 -18.98
N PHE A 141 6.37 -9.31 -19.84
CA PHE A 141 5.74 -8.05 -19.47
C PHE A 141 4.52 -7.82 -20.35
N GLU A 142 3.43 -7.41 -19.73
CA GLU A 142 2.26 -6.90 -20.41
C GLU A 142 2.40 -5.38 -20.55
N ARG A 143 1.89 -4.83 -21.66
CA ARG A 143 1.85 -3.38 -21.83
C ARG A 143 0.82 -2.83 -20.86
N ILE A 144 1.22 -1.82 -20.09
CA ILE A 144 0.28 -1.05 -19.27
C ILE A 144 -0.46 -0.10 -20.20
N GLU A 145 -1.78 -0.18 -20.20
CA GLU A 145 -2.64 0.67 -21.02
C GLU A 145 -2.95 1.99 -20.29
N ASP A 146 -3.14 3.09 -21.03
CA ASP A 146 -3.38 4.42 -20.45
C ASP A 146 -4.57 4.43 -19.49
N LYS A 147 -5.62 3.66 -19.81
CA LYS A 147 -6.81 3.48 -18.97
C LYS A 147 -6.47 2.90 -17.58
N GLU A 148 -5.50 1.99 -17.52
CA GLU A 148 -5.08 1.39 -16.24
C GLU A 148 -4.32 2.41 -15.40
N VAL A 149 -3.47 3.23 -16.04
CA VAL A 149 -2.76 4.34 -15.38
C VAL A 149 -3.76 5.34 -14.83
N GLU A 150 -4.72 5.77 -15.64
CA GLU A 150 -5.79 6.70 -15.25
C GLU A 150 -6.59 6.17 -14.06
N ALA A 151 -6.96 4.89 -14.07
CA ALA A 151 -7.68 4.27 -12.96
C ALA A 151 -6.88 4.29 -11.65
N GLN A 152 -5.56 4.02 -11.70
CA GLN A 152 -4.70 4.09 -10.51
C GLN A 152 -4.52 5.52 -10.01
N VAL A 153 -4.35 6.49 -10.92
CA VAL A 153 -4.25 7.92 -10.57
C VAL A 153 -5.55 8.39 -9.90
N GLN A 154 -6.71 8.05 -10.47
CA GLN A 154 -8.00 8.42 -9.91
C GLN A 154 -8.18 7.85 -8.50
N ARG A 155 -7.80 6.58 -8.29
CA ARG A 155 -7.84 5.94 -6.97
C ARG A 155 -6.99 6.71 -5.94
N LEU A 156 -5.78 7.14 -6.31
CA LEU A 156 -4.92 7.93 -5.42
C LEU A 156 -5.53 9.30 -5.09
N LEU A 157 -6.18 9.95 -6.06
CA LEU A 157 -6.88 11.22 -5.83
C LEU A 157 -8.08 11.06 -4.90
N ASP A 158 -8.83 9.97 -5.04
CA ASP A 158 -9.99 9.70 -4.19
C ASP A 158 -9.55 9.39 -2.75
N THR A 159 -8.51 8.57 -2.55
CA THR A 159 -7.92 8.34 -1.23
C THR A 159 -7.38 9.63 -0.60
N LYS A 160 -6.80 10.54 -1.40
CA LYS A 160 -6.36 11.85 -0.90
C LYS A 160 -7.53 12.69 -0.39
N LYS A 161 -8.65 12.73 -1.14
CA LYS A 161 -9.86 13.46 -0.73
C LYS A 161 -10.47 12.87 0.54
N GLU A 162 -10.52 11.55 0.66
CA GLU A 162 -11.01 10.85 1.86
C GLU A 162 -10.16 11.23 3.09
N ASN A 163 -8.82 11.23 2.95
CA ASN A 163 -7.92 11.63 4.02
C ASN A 163 -8.06 13.11 4.40
N GLU A 164 -8.29 14.01 3.43
CA GLU A 164 -8.54 15.44 3.71
C GLU A 164 -9.89 15.66 4.42
N GLN A 165 -10.91 14.87 4.09
CA GLN A 165 -12.22 14.94 4.75
C GLN A 165 -12.21 14.39 6.18
N ALA A 166 -11.38 13.39 6.47
CA ALA A 166 -11.25 12.80 7.80
C ALA A 166 -10.57 13.72 8.85
N VAL A 167 -9.91 14.81 8.42
CA VAL A 167 -9.14 15.72 9.31
C VAL A 167 -9.90 17.03 9.61
N SER A 168 -11.06 17.27 9.00
CA SER A 168 -11.76 18.54 9.13
C SER A 168 -12.66 18.58 10.37
N ALA A 169 -12.21 19.24 11.44
CA ALA A 169 -13.08 19.65 12.53
C ALA A 169 -14.16 20.61 11.99
N LYS A 170 -15.41 20.49 12.49
CA LYS A 170 -16.50 21.39 12.11
C LYS A 170 -16.06 22.85 12.30
N PRO A 171 -16.36 23.77 11.35
CA PRO A 171 -15.96 25.17 11.48
C PRO A 171 -16.49 25.76 12.79
N ALA A 172 -15.68 26.61 13.43
CA ALA A 172 -16.06 27.29 14.65
C ALA A 172 -17.36 28.08 14.44
N LYS A 173 -18.22 28.11 15.46
CA LYS A 173 -19.40 28.98 15.48
C LYS A 173 -18.96 30.45 15.51
N GLU A 174 -19.91 31.34 15.23
CA GLU A 174 -19.70 32.78 15.36
C GLU A 174 -19.16 33.16 16.75
N GLU A 175 -18.35 34.21 16.80
CA GLU A 175 -17.74 34.70 18.04
C GLU A 175 -18.83 35.16 19.03
N ILE A 176 -18.71 34.75 20.29
CA ILE A 176 -19.54 35.22 21.38
C ILE A 176 -18.72 36.11 22.31
N THR A 177 -19.40 36.97 23.07
CA THR A 177 -18.72 37.80 24.08
C THR A 177 -18.42 36.99 25.34
N PHE A 178 -17.44 37.44 26.13
CA PHE A 178 -17.15 36.82 27.44
C PHE A 178 -18.37 36.85 28.38
N ASP A 179 -19.18 37.92 28.30
CA ASP A 179 -20.42 38.06 29.07
C ASP A 179 -21.45 36.97 28.71
N ASP A 180 -21.46 36.47 27.47
CA ASP A 180 -22.34 35.37 27.07
C ASP A 180 -21.90 34.04 27.67
N PHE A 181 -20.59 33.81 27.80
CA PHE A 181 -20.06 32.64 28.52
C PHE A 181 -20.36 32.72 30.02
N MET A 182 -20.19 33.89 30.65
CA MET A 182 -20.53 34.09 32.06
C MET A 182 -22.01 33.88 32.38
N LYS A 183 -22.90 34.00 31.38
CA LYS A 183 -24.32 33.64 31.54
C LYS A 183 -24.55 32.14 31.59
N THR A 184 -23.58 31.28 31.26
CA THR A 184 -23.73 29.83 31.32
C THR A 184 -23.24 29.29 32.68
N ASP A 185 -24.04 28.43 33.31
CA ASP A 185 -23.66 27.77 34.56
C ASP A 185 -23.38 26.30 34.24
N ILE A 186 -22.10 25.97 34.07
CA ILE A 186 -21.62 24.62 33.79
C ILE A 186 -21.00 24.07 35.06
N ARG A 187 -21.41 22.87 35.47
CA ARG A 187 -20.92 22.22 36.68
C ARG A 187 -20.51 20.78 36.44
N THR A 188 -19.66 20.27 37.33
CA THR A 188 -19.39 18.83 37.43
C THR A 188 -20.56 18.13 38.12
N GLY A 189 -20.88 16.91 37.67
CA GLY A 189 -21.87 16.07 38.34
C GLY A 189 -21.64 14.59 38.08
N THR A 190 -22.23 13.76 38.94
CA THR A 190 -22.09 12.30 38.90
C THR A 190 -23.39 11.65 38.43
N ILE A 191 -23.30 10.68 37.50
CA ILE A 191 -24.46 9.92 37.03
C ILE A 191 -24.87 8.91 38.11
N LEU A 192 -26.06 9.07 38.69
CA LEU A 192 -26.60 8.17 39.71
C LEU A 192 -27.40 7.02 39.11
N GLU A 193 -28.24 7.32 38.12
CA GLU A 193 -29.12 6.34 37.48
C GLU A 193 -29.12 6.56 35.97
N ALA A 194 -29.19 5.48 35.20
CA ALA A 194 -29.29 5.52 33.75
C ALA A 194 -30.32 4.51 33.25
N GLU A 195 -31.29 4.98 32.45
CA GLU A 195 -32.38 4.18 31.92
C GLU A 195 -32.55 4.44 30.41
N LYS A 196 -32.90 3.42 29.63
CA LYS A 196 -33.27 3.62 28.22
C LYS A 196 -34.66 4.24 28.13
N VAL A 197 -34.81 5.30 27.33
CA VAL A 197 -36.12 5.94 27.13
C VAL A 197 -37.02 5.05 26.26
N PRO A 198 -38.26 4.73 26.70
CA PRO A 198 -39.18 3.94 25.89
C PRO A 198 -39.46 4.61 24.53
N LYS A 199 -39.59 3.80 23.47
CA LYS A 199 -39.91 4.24 22.09
C LYS A 199 -38.79 5.02 21.36
N THR A 200 -37.55 4.99 21.84
CA THR A 200 -36.39 5.52 21.11
C THR A 200 -35.15 4.68 21.36
N LYS A 201 -34.38 4.43 20.31
CA LYS A 201 -33.09 3.72 20.41
C LYS A 201 -31.92 4.66 20.70
N LYS A 202 -32.14 5.98 20.67
CA LYS A 202 -31.08 6.99 20.72
C LYS A 202 -30.97 7.72 22.07
N LEU A 203 -31.99 7.68 22.91
CA LEU A 203 -32.02 8.50 24.14
C LEU A 203 -31.85 7.65 25.40
N LEU A 204 -30.99 8.10 26.30
CA LEU A 204 -30.93 7.67 27.71
C LEU A 204 -31.50 8.75 28.60
N LYS A 205 -32.25 8.34 29.62
CA LYS A 205 -32.67 9.16 30.76
C LYS A 205 -31.64 8.95 31.86
N LEU A 206 -30.99 10.03 32.26
CA LEU A 206 -29.93 10.04 33.25
C LEU A 206 -30.38 10.88 34.44
N LYS A 207 -30.17 10.35 35.65
CA LYS A 207 -30.32 11.11 36.89
C LYS A 207 -28.93 11.51 37.35
N ILE A 208 -28.68 12.81 37.45
CA ILE A 208 -27.36 13.36 37.74
C ILE A 208 -27.42 14.11 39.06
N ASP A 209 -26.45 13.85 39.92
CA ASP A 209 -26.18 14.69 41.09
C ASP A 209 -25.32 15.87 40.67
N THR A 210 -25.83 17.08 40.85
CA THR A 210 -25.12 18.32 40.55
C THR A 210 -24.48 18.94 41.78
N GLY A 211 -24.52 18.27 42.94
CA GLY A 211 -24.09 18.82 44.23
C GLY A 211 -25.04 19.88 44.82
N ILE A 212 -25.93 20.47 44.00
CA ILE A 212 -26.99 21.38 44.44
C ILE A 212 -28.32 20.63 44.54
N ASP A 213 -28.67 19.93 43.47
CA ASP A 213 -29.90 19.17 43.33
C ASP A 213 -29.68 17.95 42.41
N GLN A 214 -30.67 17.05 42.41
CA GLN A 214 -30.70 15.92 41.49
C GLN A 214 -31.60 16.24 40.30
N ARG A 215 -31.06 16.12 39.09
CA ARG A 215 -31.78 16.48 37.86
C ARG A 215 -31.91 15.31 36.91
N ILE A 216 -33.01 15.32 36.16
CA ILE A 216 -33.23 14.39 35.05
C ILE A 216 -32.75 15.05 33.76
N VAL A 217 -31.83 14.38 33.06
CA VAL A 217 -31.31 14.79 31.76
C VAL A 217 -31.55 13.69 30.74
N VAL A 218 -32.07 14.06 29.58
CA VAL A 218 -32.27 13.13 28.46
C VAL A 218 -31.18 13.39 27.43
N SER A 219 -30.30 12.41 27.21
CA SER A 219 -29.15 12.55 26.32
C SER A 219 -29.17 11.55 25.17
N GLY A 220 -28.71 11.97 23.99
CA GLY A 220 -28.70 11.22 22.74
C GLY A 220 -27.60 10.16 22.61
N ILE A 221 -27.19 9.54 23.72
CA ILE A 221 -25.97 8.73 23.81
C ILE A 221 -26.23 7.22 23.86
N ALA A 222 -27.47 6.78 23.69
CA ALA A 222 -27.85 5.37 23.86
C ALA A 222 -27.23 4.43 22.80
N GLU A 223 -26.78 4.97 21.66
CA GLU A 223 -26.08 4.21 20.62
C GLU A 223 -24.60 3.95 20.97
N TYR A 224 -24.04 4.72 21.92
CA TYR A 224 -22.61 4.68 22.26
C TYR A 224 -22.31 4.12 23.65
N TYR A 225 -23.27 4.19 24.58
CA TYR A 225 -23.08 3.78 25.97
C TYR A 225 -24.20 2.86 26.47
N GLU A 226 -23.80 1.86 27.25
CA GLU A 226 -24.72 1.01 28.00
C GLU A 226 -25.05 1.67 29.35
N PRO A 227 -26.34 1.71 29.77
CA PRO A 227 -26.75 2.39 31.00
C PRO A 227 -25.98 1.93 32.25
N GLU A 228 -25.67 0.64 32.35
CA GLU A 228 -24.98 0.05 33.50
C GLU A 228 -23.53 0.52 33.63
N LYS A 229 -22.87 0.88 32.51
CA LYS A 229 -21.44 1.24 32.48
C LYS A 229 -21.17 2.71 32.76
N ILE A 230 -22.20 3.54 32.73
CA ILE A 230 -22.09 5.00 32.91
C ILE A 230 -22.50 5.47 34.30
N ILE A 231 -23.11 4.61 35.11
CA ILE A 231 -23.41 4.91 36.52
C ILE A 231 -22.08 5.10 37.28
N GLY A 232 -22.00 6.19 38.04
CA GLY A 232 -20.80 6.60 38.79
C GLY A 232 -19.79 7.42 37.99
N GLN A 233 -20.00 7.63 36.69
CA GLN A 233 -19.10 8.49 35.91
C GLN A 233 -19.36 9.98 36.17
N LYS A 234 -18.28 10.77 36.17
CA LYS A 234 -18.33 12.23 36.24
C LYS A 234 -18.50 12.84 34.87
N VAL A 235 -19.32 13.87 34.80
CA VAL A 235 -19.65 14.59 33.57
C VAL A 235 -19.78 16.08 33.83
N CYS A 236 -19.54 16.90 32.81
CA CYS A 236 -19.89 18.32 32.83
C CYS A 236 -21.33 18.51 32.33
N ILE A 237 -22.13 19.28 33.08
CA ILE A 237 -23.54 19.56 32.81
C ILE A 237 -23.80 21.07 32.83
N LEU A 238 -24.51 21.57 31.82
CA LEU A 238 -25.08 22.91 31.80
C LEU A 238 -26.39 22.93 32.60
N VAL A 239 -26.43 23.62 33.73
CA VAL A 239 -27.53 23.57 34.71
C VAL A 239 -28.54 24.71 34.58
N ASN A 240 -28.19 25.81 33.91
CA ASN A 240 -29.09 26.97 33.75
C ASN A 240 -29.76 27.06 32.37
N LEU A 241 -29.84 25.94 31.65
CA LEU A 241 -30.62 25.83 30.41
C LEU A 241 -32.11 25.63 30.72
N ALA A 242 -32.99 26.31 29.98
CA ALA A 242 -34.43 26.15 30.13
C ALA A 242 -34.87 24.68 29.93
N PRO A 243 -35.72 24.10 30.81
CA PRO A 243 -36.16 22.73 30.67
C PRO A 243 -36.85 22.47 29.34
N ARG A 244 -36.54 21.34 28.72
CA ARG A 244 -37.16 20.94 27.44
C ARG A 244 -37.75 19.54 27.53
N LYS A 245 -38.98 19.40 27.07
CA LYS A 245 -39.62 18.07 26.96
C LYS A 245 -39.07 17.32 25.76
N LEU A 246 -38.44 16.18 26.03
CA LEU A 246 -37.92 15.23 25.04
C LEU A 246 -38.67 13.91 25.22
N ARG A 247 -39.49 13.53 24.23
CA ARG A 247 -40.28 12.28 24.26
C ARG A 247 -41.14 12.10 25.52
N GLY A 248 -41.63 13.20 26.09
CA GLY A 248 -42.51 13.19 27.27
C GLY A 248 -41.77 13.27 28.61
N ILE A 249 -40.43 13.23 28.62
CA ILE A 249 -39.60 13.43 29.81
C ILE A 249 -39.07 14.87 29.79
N GLU A 250 -39.11 15.56 30.92
CA GLU A 250 -38.56 16.90 31.07
C GLU A 250 -37.05 16.82 31.34
N SER A 251 -36.23 17.32 30.42
CA SER A 251 -34.77 17.40 30.56
C SER A 251 -34.38 18.75 31.14
N GLN A 252 -33.74 18.75 32.30
CA GLN A 252 -33.41 19.94 33.10
C GLN A 252 -31.92 20.31 33.05
N GLY A 253 -31.29 20.04 31.90
CA GLY A 253 -29.88 20.35 31.66
C GLY A 253 -29.38 19.69 30.37
N MET A 254 -28.10 19.92 30.07
CA MET A 254 -27.41 19.32 28.93
C MET A 254 -26.02 18.83 29.35
N ILE A 255 -25.72 17.56 29.05
CA ILE A 255 -24.39 16.99 29.28
C ILE A 255 -23.48 17.38 28.12
N LEU A 256 -22.26 17.80 28.45
CA LEU A 256 -21.24 18.15 27.47
C LEU A 256 -20.49 16.90 27.00
N MET A 257 -20.39 16.75 25.69
CA MET A 257 -19.74 15.62 25.03
C MET A 257 -18.75 16.14 23.97
N ALA A 258 -17.62 15.45 23.81
CA ALA A 258 -16.77 15.59 22.64
C ALA A 258 -17.26 14.63 21.54
N GLU A 259 -17.28 15.10 20.30
CA GLU A 259 -17.61 14.32 19.10
C GLU A 259 -16.35 14.22 18.22
N ASP A 260 -15.94 13.02 17.85
CA ASP A 260 -14.85 12.82 16.88
C ASP A 260 -15.35 12.88 15.42
N ALA A 261 -14.43 12.75 14.45
CA ALA A 261 -14.76 12.79 13.02
C ALA A 261 -15.71 11.64 12.59
N ASP A 262 -15.70 10.52 13.32
CA ASP A 262 -16.56 9.37 13.09
C ASP A 262 -17.94 9.50 13.79
N GLY A 263 -18.17 10.63 14.46
CA GLY A 263 -19.40 10.92 15.19
C GLY A 263 -19.51 10.19 16.54
N LYS A 264 -18.42 9.62 17.07
CA LYS A 264 -18.40 8.96 18.38
C LYS A 264 -18.38 10.01 19.49
N LEU A 265 -19.22 9.80 20.51
CA LEU A 265 -19.35 10.71 21.64
C LEU A 265 -18.52 10.24 22.84
N CYS A 266 -17.78 11.16 23.46
CA CYS A 266 -17.04 10.97 24.72
C CYS A 266 -17.49 11.98 25.77
N PHE A 267 -17.65 11.56 27.03
CA PHE A 267 -17.98 12.50 28.11
C PHE A 267 -16.84 13.49 28.34
N VAL A 268 -17.20 14.75 28.56
CA VAL A 268 -16.26 15.76 29.07
C VAL A 268 -16.33 15.74 30.58
N ALA A 269 -15.18 15.54 31.22
CA ALA A 269 -15.04 15.46 32.68
C ALA A 269 -13.72 16.11 33.11
N PRO A 270 -13.62 16.63 34.34
CA PRO A 270 -12.34 17.09 34.89
C PRO A 270 -11.35 15.92 34.98
N THR A 271 -10.07 16.21 34.75
CA THR A 271 -8.99 15.21 34.84
C THR A 271 -8.72 14.75 36.27
N GLU A 272 -9.12 15.55 37.25
CA GLU A 272 -9.02 15.25 38.67
C GLU A 272 -10.42 15.10 39.28
N ASP A 273 -10.49 14.38 40.40
CA ASP A 273 -11.75 14.10 41.09
C ASP A 273 -12.21 15.31 41.93
N PHE A 274 -12.98 16.22 41.29
CA PHE A 274 -13.58 17.39 41.93
C PHE A 274 -14.98 17.10 42.47
N MET A 275 -15.36 17.69 43.61
CA MET A 275 -16.71 17.53 44.18
C MET A 275 -17.82 17.89 43.17
N ASP A 276 -18.96 17.21 43.28
CA ASP A 276 -20.14 17.52 42.48
C ASP A 276 -20.59 18.96 42.76
N GLY A 277 -20.96 19.69 41.70
CA GLY A 277 -21.34 21.10 41.78
C GLY A 277 -20.19 22.09 41.64
N SER A 278 -18.97 21.62 41.39
CA SER A 278 -17.83 22.49 41.06
C SER A 278 -18.11 23.23 39.75
N GLU A 279 -17.91 24.55 39.76
CA GLU A 279 -18.17 25.44 38.62
C GLU A 279 -17.04 25.34 37.58
N VAL A 280 -17.39 25.16 36.31
CA VAL A 280 -16.46 25.18 35.17
C VAL A 280 -16.34 26.61 34.67
N LYS A 281 -15.13 27.18 34.72
CA LYS A 281 -14.81 28.56 34.36
C LYS A 281 -13.75 28.64 33.27
#